data_AF-A0A497EK14-F1
#
_entry.id   AF-A0A497EK14-F1
#
_cell.length_a   1.000
_cell.length_b   1.000
_cell.length_c   1.000
_cell.angle_alpha   90.00
_cell.angle_beta   90.00
_cell.angle_gamma   90.00
#
_symmetry.space_group_name_H-M   'P 1'
#
loop_
_entity.id
_entity.type
_entity.pdbx_description
1 polymer ?
#
loop_
_entity_poly.entity_id
_entity_poly.type
_entity_poly.pdbx_seq_one_letter_code
_entity_poly.pdbx_strand_id
1 'polypeptide(L)'
;MSVIETLIEQFEKGKKPKDLIKEGYAKSTVYEAYRRFKAREEAKKTPIVEVFKRLEEGKSLPKIVIETGLDPDKVKEIYNKWLELRKIDVNQPVVLKEIEELKEKLSNVGIEQLGEINKLLKALKGLYIIKCPTCGVILLVDKTRVRIGQTVRCYNNHTFALQKAHIIYE
;
A
#
# COMPACT_ATOMS: atom_id res chain seq x y z
N MET A 1 -3.44 48.67 -14.93
CA MET A 1 -3.23 47.99 -13.63
C MET A 1 -3.73 48.92 -12.55
N SER A 2 -4.65 48.47 -11.68
CA SER A 2 -5.20 49.33 -10.64
C SER A 2 -4.22 49.49 -9.47
N VAL A 3 -4.34 50.60 -8.73
CA VAL A 3 -3.55 50.84 -7.51
C VAL A 3 -3.77 49.72 -6.49
N ILE A 4 -4.99 49.18 -6.40
CA ILE A 4 -5.33 48.05 -5.52
C ILE A 4 -4.61 46.77 -5.95
N GLU A 5 -4.55 46.43 -7.24
CA GLU A 5 -3.82 45.25 -7.73
C GLU A 5 -2.33 45.36 -7.46
N THR A 6 -1.76 46.55 -7.69
CA THR A 6 -0.34 46.82 -7.44
C THR A 6 0.01 46.64 -5.96
N LEU A 7 -0.87 47.09 -5.06
CA LEU A 7 -0.72 46.90 -3.61
C LEU A 7 -0.87 45.43 -3.20
N ILE A 8 -1.78 44.68 -3.85
CA ILE A 8 -1.92 43.23 -3.62
C ILE A 8 -0.63 42.48 -4.00
N GLU A 9 0.00 42.80 -5.13
CA GLU A 9 1.29 42.21 -5.50
C GLU A 9 2.41 42.55 -4.49
N GLN A 10 2.40 43.76 -3.94
CA GLN A 10 3.36 44.15 -2.90
C GLN A 10 3.13 43.37 -1.60
N PHE A 11 1.88 43.04 -1.26
CA PHE A 11 1.56 42.16 -0.13
C PHE A 11 1.96 40.71 -0.39
N GLU A 12 1.80 40.20 -1.62
CA GLU A 12 2.28 38.86 -2.01
C GLU A 12 3.81 38.74 -1.88
N LYS A 13 4.55 39.84 -2.12
CA LYS A 13 6.01 39.94 -1.91
C LYS A 13 6.41 40.15 -0.44
N GLY A 14 5.46 40.21 0.49
CA GLY A 14 5.71 40.25 1.93
C GLY A 14 5.82 41.64 2.57
N LYS A 15 5.50 42.73 1.86
CA LYS A 15 5.47 44.07 2.47
C LYS A 15 4.35 44.20 3.49
N LYS A 16 4.57 44.96 4.56
CA LYS A 16 3.53 45.21 5.57
C LYS A 16 2.70 46.43 5.18
N PRO A 17 1.40 46.50 5.57
CA PRO A 17 0.57 47.68 5.35
C PRO A 17 1.20 48.98 5.86
N LYS A 18 1.95 48.92 6.97
CA LYS A 18 2.64 50.08 7.55
C LYS A 18 3.73 50.63 6.62
N ASP A 19 4.40 49.79 5.85
CA ASP A 19 5.49 50.19 4.97
C ASP A 19 4.93 50.92 3.73
N LEU A 20 3.85 50.39 3.16
CA LEU A 20 3.15 51.02 2.04
C LEU A 20 2.50 52.36 2.42
N ILE A 21 2.00 52.50 3.65
CA ILE A 21 1.51 53.81 4.13
C ILE A 21 2.65 54.83 4.24
N LYS A 22 3.84 54.41 4.69
CA LYS A 22 5.03 55.28 4.74
C LYS A 22 5.56 55.66 3.36
N GLU A 23 5.38 54.79 2.36
CA GLU A 23 5.71 55.04 0.95
C GLU A 23 4.73 56.02 0.26
N GLY A 24 3.71 56.52 0.97
CA GLY A 24 2.80 57.56 0.49
C GLY A 24 1.44 57.06 0.00
N TYR A 25 1.14 55.76 0.11
CA TYR A 25 -0.18 55.24 -0.25
C TYR A 25 -1.24 55.58 0.80
N ALA A 26 -2.44 55.95 0.35
CA ALA A 26 -3.54 56.30 1.23
C ALA A 26 -3.94 55.12 2.14
N LYS A 27 -4.07 55.39 3.44
CA LYS A 27 -4.37 54.37 4.47
C LYS A 27 -5.60 53.53 4.13
N SER A 28 -6.69 54.15 3.68
CA SER A 28 -7.92 53.46 3.27
C SER A 28 -7.68 52.45 2.14
N THR A 29 -6.99 52.88 1.09
CA THR A 29 -6.66 52.05 -0.08
C THR A 29 -5.74 50.88 0.27
N VAL A 30 -4.73 51.12 1.12
CA VAL A 30 -3.80 50.07 1.60
C VAL A 30 -4.55 49.00 2.38
N TYR A 31 -5.43 49.39 3.33
CA TYR A 31 -6.18 48.42 4.12
C TYR A 31 -7.28 47.71 3.34
N GLU A 32 -7.88 48.35 2.35
CA GLU A 32 -8.82 47.70 1.44
C GLU A 32 -8.11 46.64 0.57
N ALA A 33 -6.97 46.98 -0.03
CA ALA A 33 -6.13 46.04 -0.76
C ALA A 33 -5.66 44.89 0.14
N TYR A 34 -5.28 45.18 1.39
CA TYR A 34 -4.87 44.16 2.36
C TYR A 34 -6.00 43.21 2.73
N ARG A 35 -7.23 43.72 2.91
CA ARG A 35 -8.42 42.89 3.16
C ARG A 35 -8.69 41.95 1.99
N ARG A 36 -8.63 42.46 0.76
CA ARG A 36 -8.81 41.67 -0.47
C ARG A 36 -7.70 40.61 -0.63
N PHE A 37 -6.45 40.97 -0.34
CA PHE A 37 -5.31 40.04 -0.31
C PHE A 37 -5.54 38.91 0.71
N LYS A 38 -5.91 39.24 1.95
CA LYS A 38 -6.23 38.23 2.97
C LYS A 38 -7.36 37.30 2.55
N ALA A 39 -8.44 37.84 2.00
CA ALA A 39 -9.56 37.03 1.51
C ALA A 39 -9.12 36.07 0.38
N ARG A 40 -8.22 36.49 -0.51
CA ARG A 40 -7.63 35.61 -1.54
C ARG A 40 -6.75 34.52 -0.93
N GLU A 41 -5.92 34.87 0.05
CA GLU A 41 -5.06 33.90 0.74
C GLU A 41 -5.89 32.87 1.54
N GLU A 42 -6.95 33.30 2.21
CA GLU A 42 -7.89 32.40 2.88
C GLU A 42 -8.59 31.48 1.87
N ALA A 43 -9.07 32.02 0.74
CA ALA A 43 -9.68 31.24 -0.32
C ALA A 43 -8.71 30.25 -1.01
N LYS A 44 -7.39 30.49 -0.99
CA LYS A 44 -6.39 29.51 -1.45
C LYS A 44 -6.17 28.37 -0.45
N LYS A 45 -6.33 28.64 0.85
CA LYS A 45 -6.16 27.64 1.92
C LYS A 45 -7.33 26.66 1.99
N THR A 46 -8.57 27.13 1.75
CA THR A 46 -9.77 26.29 1.81
C THR A 46 -9.69 25.06 0.88
N PRO A 47 -9.30 25.19 -0.41
CA PRO A 47 -9.12 24.05 -1.31
C PRO A 47 -8.08 23.04 -0.86
N ILE A 48 -6.94 23.50 -0.32
CA ILE A 48 -5.86 22.61 0.13
C ILE A 48 -6.33 21.75 1.30
N VAL A 49 -6.96 22.36 2.29
CA VAL A 49 -7.49 21.67 3.48
C VAL A 49 -8.55 20.64 3.08
N GLU A 50 -9.44 21.03 2.17
CA GLU A 50 -10.57 20.23 1.71
C GLU A 50 -10.13 18.98 0.91
N VAL A 51 -9.06 19.13 0.11
CA VAL A 51 -8.40 18.02 -0.59
C VAL A 51 -7.64 17.12 0.39
N PHE A 52 -6.87 17.70 1.32
CA PHE A 52 -6.11 16.93 2.32
C PHE A 52 -7.02 16.05 3.18
N LYS A 53 -8.12 16.62 3.69
CA LYS A 53 -9.10 15.88 4.49
C LYS A 53 -9.68 14.68 3.73
N ARG A 54 -10.06 14.86 2.46
CA ARG A 54 -10.59 13.75 1.64
C ARG A 54 -9.55 12.69 1.30
N LEU A 55 -8.28 13.09 1.15
CA LEU A 55 -7.18 12.14 0.96
C LEU A 55 -6.96 11.31 2.24
N GLU A 56 -7.06 11.91 3.41
CA GLU A 56 -7.01 11.18 4.70
C GLU A 56 -8.21 10.24 4.89
N GLU A 57 -9.39 10.62 4.40
CA GLU A 57 -10.58 9.74 4.33
C GLU A 57 -10.44 8.60 3.30
N GLY A 58 -9.32 8.53 2.56
CA GLY A 58 -9.05 7.48 1.58
C GLY A 58 -9.76 7.64 0.23
N LYS A 59 -10.26 8.85 -0.09
CA LYS A 59 -10.91 9.11 -1.38
C LYS A 59 -9.90 9.21 -2.52
N SER A 60 -10.30 8.74 -3.70
CA SER A 60 -9.49 8.84 -4.92
C SER A 60 -9.51 10.25 -5.51
N LEU A 61 -8.45 10.64 -6.23
CA LEU A 61 -8.32 11.96 -6.86
C LEU A 61 -9.50 12.31 -7.80
N PRO A 62 -10.00 11.40 -8.66
CA PRO A 62 -11.16 11.71 -9.50
C PRO A 62 -12.41 12.01 -8.69
N LYS A 63 -12.62 11.30 -7.58
CA LYS A 63 -13.76 11.53 -6.68
C LYS A 63 -13.65 12.88 -5.99
N ILE A 64 -12.44 13.28 -5.59
CA ILE A 64 -12.17 14.59 -5.00
C ILE A 64 -12.48 15.71 -6.00
N VAL A 65 -12.05 15.59 -7.25
CA VAL A 65 -12.35 16.55 -8.33
C VAL A 65 -13.87 16.70 -8.52
N ILE A 66 -14.61 15.60 -8.60
CA ILE A 66 -16.08 15.61 -8.77
C ILE A 66 -16.78 16.28 -7.58
N GLU A 67 -16.38 15.96 -6.35
CA GLU A 67 -17.03 16.47 -5.14
C GLU A 67 -16.70 17.93 -4.84
N THR A 68 -15.48 18.38 -5.16
CA THR A 68 -15.02 19.73 -4.83
C THR A 68 -15.18 20.72 -5.98
N GLY A 69 -15.37 20.23 -7.21
CA GLY A 69 -15.37 21.05 -8.44
C GLY A 69 -14.03 21.73 -8.70
N LEU A 70 -12.95 21.31 -8.01
CA LEU A 70 -11.62 21.86 -8.20
C LEU A 70 -11.02 21.36 -9.51
N ASP A 71 -10.19 22.22 -10.10
CA ASP A 71 -9.45 21.89 -11.31
C ASP A 71 -8.56 20.64 -11.11
N PRO A 72 -8.56 19.66 -12.04
CA PRO A 72 -7.80 18.42 -11.91
C PRO A 72 -6.29 18.63 -11.70
N ASP A 73 -5.70 19.63 -12.37
CA ASP A 73 -4.27 19.89 -12.27
C ASP A 73 -3.93 20.46 -10.89
N LYS A 74 -4.77 21.34 -10.36
CA LYS A 74 -4.61 21.84 -8.97
C LYS A 74 -4.75 20.73 -7.94
N VAL A 75 -5.70 19.82 -8.09
CA VAL A 75 -5.85 18.68 -7.18
C VAL A 75 -4.62 17.78 -7.22
N LYS A 76 -4.05 17.57 -8.41
CA LYS A 76 -2.81 16.79 -8.59
C LYS A 76 -1.61 17.46 -7.92
N GLU A 77 -1.44 18.77 -8.05
CA GLU A 77 -0.39 19.52 -7.35
C GLU A 77 -0.51 19.39 -5.82
N ILE A 78 -1.73 19.54 -5.30
CA ILE A 78 -2.01 19.43 -3.86
C ILE A 78 -1.71 18.01 -3.36
N TYR A 79 -2.08 16.98 -4.13
CA TYR A 79 -1.77 15.59 -3.81
C TYR A 79 -0.26 15.31 -3.75
N ASN A 80 0.52 15.84 -4.71
CA ASN A 80 1.97 15.65 -4.69
C ASN A 80 2.60 16.27 -3.44
N LYS A 81 2.17 17.46 -3.03
CA LYS A 81 2.60 18.09 -1.76
C LYS A 81 2.22 17.24 -0.55
N TRP A 82 1.02 16.66 -0.55
CA TRP A 82 0.59 15.75 0.52
C TRP A 82 1.48 14.50 0.60
N LEU A 83 1.87 13.92 -0.54
CA LEU A 83 2.81 12.78 -0.59
C LEU A 83 4.19 13.14 -0.04
N GLU A 84 4.71 14.33 -0.36
CA GLU A 84 5.99 14.81 0.19
C GLU A 84 5.94 14.94 1.72
N LEU A 85 4.85 15.49 2.26
CA LEU A 85 4.64 15.60 3.70
C LEU A 85 4.51 14.21 4.37
N ARG A 86 3.78 13.28 3.75
CA ARG A 86 3.67 11.89 4.21
C ARG A 86 5.03 11.17 4.22
N LYS A 87 5.92 11.43 3.27
CA LYS A 87 7.27 10.84 3.26
C LYS A 87 8.11 11.28 4.45
N ILE A 88 7.95 12.54 4.89
CA ILE A 88 8.62 13.05 6.10
C ILE A 88 8.06 12.35 7.34
N ASP A 89 6.75 12.11 7.35
CA ASP A 89 6.04 11.45 8.46
C ASP A 89 6.40 9.96 8.60
N VAL A 90 6.59 9.24 7.50
CA VAL A 90 7.09 7.85 7.49
C VAL A 90 8.53 7.76 8.03
N ASN A 91 9.32 8.82 7.89
CA ASN A 91 10.66 8.92 8.47
C ASN A 91 10.65 9.33 9.95
N GLN A 92 9.47 9.41 10.60
CA GLN A 92 9.43 9.54 12.06
C GLN A 92 9.98 8.27 12.74
N PRO A 93 10.68 8.42 13.88
CA PRO A 93 11.30 7.29 14.58
C PRO A 93 10.30 6.23 15.07
N VAL A 94 9.01 6.55 15.17
CA VAL A 94 7.96 5.62 15.61
C VAL A 94 7.64 4.58 14.52
N VAL A 95 7.45 5.02 13.27
CA VAL A 95 7.13 4.12 12.14
C VAL A 95 8.31 3.20 11.82
N LEU A 96 9.55 3.70 11.97
CA LEU A 96 10.75 2.88 11.84
C LEU A 96 10.81 1.77 12.88
N LYS A 97 10.48 2.06 14.15
CA LYS A 97 10.39 1.06 15.22
C LYS A 97 9.31 0.01 14.94
N GLU A 98 8.12 0.43 14.51
CA GLU A 98 7.05 -0.52 14.17
C GLU A 98 7.42 -1.44 13.00
N ILE A 99 8.11 -0.90 11.98
CA ILE A 99 8.62 -1.69 10.85
C ILE A 99 9.72 -2.66 11.32
N GLU A 100 10.61 -2.25 12.21
CA GLU A 100 11.66 -3.11 12.78
C GLU A 100 11.05 -4.23 13.64
N GLU A 101 10.09 -3.90 14.51
CA GLU A 101 9.36 -4.88 15.33
C GLU A 101 8.56 -5.87 14.46
N LEU A 102 7.93 -5.39 13.38
CA LEU A 102 7.23 -6.26 12.42
C LEU A 102 8.20 -7.16 11.66
N LYS A 103 9.37 -6.65 11.27
CA LYS A 103 10.44 -7.46 10.65
C LYS A 103 10.95 -8.53 11.60
N GLU A 104 11.14 -8.20 12.88
CA GLU A 104 11.59 -9.14 13.91
C GLU A 104 10.54 -10.24 14.19
N LYS A 105 9.26 -9.86 14.24
CA LYS A 105 8.15 -10.82 14.33
C LYS A 105 8.08 -11.73 13.09
N LEU A 106 8.28 -11.18 11.89
CA LEU A 106 8.28 -11.95 10.64
C LEU A 106 9.50 -12.86 10.52
N SER A 107 10.69 -12.45 10.98
CA SER A 107 11.89 -13.30 10.97
C SER A 107 11.73 -14.52 11.88
N ASN A 108 11.02 -14.37 13.00
CA ASN A 108 10.75 -15.47 13.93
C ASN A 108 9.70 -16.47 13.41
N VAL A 109 8.80 -16.04 12.51
CA VAL A 109 7.79 -16.92 11.89
C VAL A 109 8.35 -17.67 10.68
N GLY A 110 9.49 -17.26 10.12
CA GLY A 110 9.85 -17.54 8.73
C GLY A 110 10.90 -18.61 8.42
N ILE A 111 11.54 -19.31 9.37
CA ILE A 111 12.67 -20.20 9.01
C ILE A 111 12.54 -21.62 9.59
N GLU A 112 12.17 -21.77 10.85
CA GLU A 112 12.08 -23.11 11.47
C GLU A 112 10.92 -23.94 10.91
N GLN A 113 9.73 -23.33 10.76
CA GLN A 113 8.56 -24.01 10.22
C GLN A 113 8.71 -24.36 8.72
N LEU A 114 9.39 -23.51 7.94
CA LEU A 114 9.70 -23.81 6.53
C LEU A 114 10.69 -24.96 6.39
N GLY A 115 11.65 -25.10 7.33
CA GLY A 115 12.59 -26.22 7.36
C GLY A 115 11.89 -27.56 7.56
N GLU A 116 10.96 -27.64 8.51
CA GLU A 116 10.20 -28.87 8.77
C GLU A 116 9.21 -29.20 7.65
N ILE A 117 8.50 -28.21 7.12
CA ILE A 117 7.58 -28.38 5.98
C ILE A 117 8.35 -28.86 4.74
N ASN A 118 9.54 -28.32 4.47
CA ASN A 118 10.36 -28.76 3.35
C ASN A 118 10.90 -30.20 3.51
N LYS A 119 11.24 -30.61 4.74
CA LYS A 119 11.61 -32.00 5.03
C LYS A 119 10.42 -32.94 4.80
N LEU A 120 9.23 -32.58 5.26
CA LEU A 120 7.98 -33.31 5.05
C LEU A 120 7.61 -33.41 3.56
N LEU A 121 7.70 -32.31 2.81
CA LEU A 121 7.45 -32.30 1.36
C LEU A 121 8.45 -33.15 0.59
N LYS A 122 9.75 -33.12 0.96
CA LYS A 122 10.75 -34.02 0.37
C LYS A 122 10.45 -35.50 0.66
N ALA A 123 10.04 -35.82 1.88
CA ALA A 123 9.66 -37.18 2.26
C ALA A 123 8.42 -37.66 1.47
N LEU A 124 7.41 -36.80 1.31
CA LEU A 124 6.19 -37.11 0.55
C LEU A 124 6.46 -37.29 -0.95
N LYS A 125 7.34 -36.49 -1.56
CA LYS A 125 7.74 -36.65 -2.98
C LYS A 125 8.39 -38.00 -3.29
N GLY A 126 8.96 -38.66 -2.28
CA GLY A 126 9.56 -39.99 -2.38
C GLY A 126 8.57 -41.15 -2.34
N LEU A 127 7.26 -40.88 -2.16
CA LEU A 127 6.24 -41.90 -1.98
C LEU A 127 5.21 -41.88 -3.12
N TYR A 128 4.75 -43.05 -3.55
CA TYR A 128 3.49 -43.17 -4.29
C TYR A 128 2.34 -43.34 -3.30
N ILE A 129 1.27 -42.58 -3.51
CA ILE A 129 -0.03 -42.85 -2.86
C ILE A 129 -0.82 -43.75 -3.80
N ILE A 130 -1.03 -45.02 -3.43
CA ILE A 130 -1.63 -46.03 -4.29
C ILE A 130 -2.96 -46.49 -3.70
N LYS A 131 -3.95 -46.69 -4.58
CA LYS A 131 -5.22 -47.35 -4.26
C LYS A 131 -5.18 -48.81 -4.68
N CYS A 132 -5.47 -49.72 -3.74
CA CYS A 132 -5.62 -51.13 -4.07
C CYS A 132 -6.82 -51.34 -5.02
N PRO A 133 -6.65 -52.03 -6.17
CA PRO A 133 -7.75 -52.25 -7.12
C PRO A 133 -8.83 -53.19 -6.58
N THR A 134 -8.47 -54.08 -5.64
CA THR A 134 -9.39 -55.10 -5.12
C THR A 134 -10.26 -54.57 -3.98
N CYS A 135 -9.67 -53.87 -3.01
CA CYS A 135 -10.37 -53.45 -1.79
C CYS A 135 -10.42 -51.93 -1.58
N GLY A 136 -9.82 -51.14 -2.47
CA GLY A 136 -9.86 -49.68 -2.40
C GLY A 136 -9.02 -49.04 -1.29
N VAL A 137 -8.34 -49.82 -0.46
CA VAL A 137 -7.46 -49.32 0.61
C VAL A 137 -6.31 -48.51 0.02
N ILE A 138 -6.01 -47.37 0.65
CA ILE A 138 -4.90 -46.50 0.29
C ILE A 138 -3.64 -46.96 1.03
N LEU A 139 -2.54 -47.10 0.30
CA LEU A 139 -1.23 -47.43 0.85
C LEU A 139 -0.16 -46.48 0.31
N LEU A 140 0.83 -46.22 1.14
CA LEU A 140 2.02 -45.44 0.80
C LEU A 140 3.15 -46.41 0.48
N VAL A 141 3.75 -46.30 -0.70
CA VAL A 141 4.93 -47.09 -1.04
C VAL A 141 6.07 -46.18 -1.49
N ASP A 142 7.29 -46.59 -1.17
CA ASP A 142 8.50 -45.87 -1.54
C ASP A 142 8.80 -46.03 -3.03
N LYS A 143 8.89 -44.91 -3.76
CA LYS A 143 9.19 -44.88 -5.20
C LYS A 143 10.56 -45.49 -5.51
N THR A 144 11.50 -45.45 -4.56
CA THR A 144 12.84 -46.02 -4.74
C THR A 144 12.82 -47.55 -4.67
N ARG A 145 11.86 -48.12 -3.93
CA ARG A 145 11.75 -49.58 -3.71
C ARG A 145 10.73 -50.24 -4.63
N VAL A 146 9.70 -49.50 -5.04
CA VAL A 146 8.59 -50.02 -5.83
C VAL A 146 8.45 -49.23 -7.13
N ARG A 147 8.71 -49.90 -8.26
CA ARG A 147 8.52 -49.36 -9.61
C ARG A 147 7.20 -49.84 -10.21
N ILE A 148 6.68 -49.06 -11.16
CA ILE A 148 5.55 -49.48 -11.99
C ILE A 148 5.90 -50.81 -12.66
N GLY A 149 5.00 -51.79 -12.58
CA GLY A 149 5.18 -53.17 -13.03
C GLY A 149 5.54 -54.16 -11.92
N GLN A 150 5.98 -53.71 -10.74
CA GLN A 150 6.27 -54.61 -9.62
C GLN A 150 5.02 -55.02 -8.84
N THR A 151 5.06 -56.21 -8.25
CA THR A 151 3.98 -56.72 -7.39
C THR A 151 4.02 -56.03 -6.03
N VAL A 152 2.88 -55.46 -5.63
CA VAL A 152 2.68 -54.82 -4.34
C VAL A 152 1.60 -55.58 -3.58
N ARG A 153 1.74 -55.64 -2.25
CA ARG A 153 0.76 -56.26 -1.34
C ARG A 153 0.08 -55.17 -0.53
N CYS A 154 -1.25 -55.11 -0.55
CA CYS A 154 -2.00 -54.20 0.32
C CYS A 154 -2.09 -54.73 1.76
N TYR A 155 -2.52 -53.89 2.70
CA TYR A 155 -2.75 -54.29 4.09
C TYR A 155 -3.79 -55.41 4.26
N ASN A 156 -4.76 -55.52 3.35
CA ASN A 156 -5.74 -56.61 3.31
C ASN A 156 -5.24 -57.85 2.56
N ASN A 157 -3.92 -58.02 2.44
CA ASN A 157 -3.29 -59.21 1.86
C ASN A 157 -3.42 -59.44 0.35
N HIS A 158 -4.17 -58.62 -0.39
CA HIS A 158 -4.23 -58.72 -1.86
C HIS A 158 -2.90 -58.33 -2.52
N THR A 159 -2.52 -59.08 -3.54
CA THR A 159 -1.33 -58.82 -4.36
C THR A 159 -1.74 -58.38 -5.77
N PHE A 160 -1.11 -57.34 -6.28
CA PHE A 160 -1.37 -56.82 -7.62
C PHE A 160 -0.12 -56.16 -8.21
N ALA A 161 -0.02 -56.12 -9.54
CA ALA A 161 1.03 -55.37 -10.22
C ALA A 161 0.73 -53.86 -10.16
N LEU A 162 1.69 -53.06 -9.73
CA LEU A 162 1.55 -51.62 -9.70
C LEU A 162 1.44 -51.06 -11.12
N GLN A 163 0.35 -50.37 -11.42
CA GLN A 163 0.13 -49.66 -12.68
C GLN A 163 -0.12 -48.18 -12.40
N LYS A 164 0.10 -47.32 -13.40
CA LYS A 164 -0.16 -45.87 -13.26
C LYS A 164 -1.58 -45.56 -12.80
N ALA A 165 -2.57 -46.34 -13.25
CA ALA A 165 -3.97 -46.18 -12.87
C ALA A 165 -4.25 -46.38 -11.37
N HIS A 166 -3.34 -47.05 -10.65
CA HIS A 166 -3.48 -47.27 -9.21
C HIS A 166 -2.93 -46.09 -8.38
N ILE A 167 -2.15 -45.18 -8.98
CA ILE A 167 -1.50 -44.06 -8.29
C ILE A 167 -2.48 -42.89 -8.22
N ILE A 168 -2.83 -42.47 -7.00
CA ILE A 168 -3.68 -41.29 -6.74
C ILE A 168 -2.85 -40.01 -6.80
N TYR A 169 -1.62 -40.06 -6.31
CA TYR A 169 -0.72 -38.91 -6.25
C TYR A 169 0.74 -39.37 -6.38
N GLU A 170 1.51 -38.61 -7.15
CA GLU A 170 2.96 -38.74 -7.34
C GLU A 170 3.70 -37.52 -6.77
#